data_AF-A0A832PZA5-F1
#
_entry.id   AF-A0A832PZA5-F1
#
_cell.length_a   1.000
_cell.length_b   1.000
_cell.length_c   1.000
_cell.angle_alpha   90.00
_cell.angle_beta   90.00
_cell.angle_gamma   90.00
#
_symmetry.space_group_name_H-M   'P 1'
#
loop_
_entity.id
_entity.type
_entity.pdbx_description
1 polymer ?
#
loop_
_entity_poly.entity_id
_entity_poly.type
_entity_poly.pdbx_seq_one_letter_code
_entity_poly.pdbx_strand_id
1 'polypeptide(L)'
;MSSTRPRILILEDDAGDREYLSQLCHNQGYEPVIVDSFEEGEKAVPLAAIVLCADIRNGFNVSHRFRKDPVLGEVPLILTTAKATQKILDRHKMLPTKADEYVMKPFSDGLIEQALGRLVPVSDLPPEISDEAIQDADDQVIELEVVDVIQEEIVPPDLAPEPPDLAPAPPDLAPEPSDLAPELPEVEISDFDLDDDTPVSGLYDHAAVVSQEIELHLAEIGELKEEIRALKLRNSSLSEELATIPKAFEGRLAKLEDENEALKARLASAEGLEQSLEAVNARADQAQAELSEYQTSSQAYESRIQELQSQSQAYESRIQELQSQNQAYESRIQELQSQDQAYESRIQELQSQNQKIQVENQELLESNQKNQAQAEQAQLDLEHATGFFERLEIGYKDSIAMLEAEKAAALESVDAHEAKVNKLNAEFAELSKAKEALAVSLEELKKAKAAEINELQAIISRSAGFENKVALLEAENAKLQNKINELDAANQAQAAQIGELIRVKRELAGLEAWHKEATEQIAALEAKLGGIRDIVLGTAPGQNPAVSKPKESYGDVWASKDSEDSGG
;
A
#
# COMPACT_ATOMS: atom_id res chain seq x y z
N MET A 1 3.43 12.30 -68.01
CA MET A 1 2.57 11.65 -67.01
C MET A 1 2.38 12.65 -65.89
N SER A 2 1.14 12.93 -65.49
CA SER A 2 0.83 13.94 -64.47
C SER A 2 1.60 13.62 -63.19
N SER A 3 2.60 14.43 -62.85
CA SER A 3 3.39 14.29 -61.62
C SER A 3 2.55 14.79 -60.46
N THR A 4 1.66 13.94 -59.95
CA THR A 4 0.85 14.26 -58.77
C THR A 4 1.72 14.05 -57.53
N ARG A 5 1.91 15.11 -56.73
CA ARG A 5 2.65 15.03 -55.46
C ARG A 5 1.97 14.00 -54.53
N PRO A 6 2.73 13.15 -53.80
CA PRO A 6 2.11 12.17 -52.91
C PRO A 6 1.37 12.89 -51.77
N ARG A 7 0.13 12.47 -51.51
CA ARG A 7 -0.74 13.10 -50.50
C ARG A 7 -0.48 12.54 -49.10
N ILE A 8 -0.18 13.40 -48.15
CA ILE A 8 0.15 13.04 -46.76
C ILE A 8 -0.96 13.56 -45.86
N LEU A 9 -1.67 12.64 -45.19
CA LEU A 9 -2.73 13.02 -44.25
C LEU A 9 -2.10 13.48 -42.93
N ILE A 10 -2.48 14.65 -42.42
CA ILE A 10 -2.00 15.19 -41.15
C ILE A 10 -3.19 15.35 -40.21
N LEU A 11 -3.15 14.64 -39.09
CA LEU A 11 -4.13 14.75 -38.01
C LEU A 11 -3.38 15.13 -36.72
N GLU A 12 -3.27 16.43 -36.50
CA GLU A 12 -2.49 17.08 -35.43
C GLU A 12 -3.38 18.09 -34.69
N ASP A 13 -3.42 18.05 -33.35
CA ASP A 13 -4.28 18.91 -32.54
C ASP A 13 -3.70 20.30 -32.27
N ASP A 14 -2.37 20.42 -32.28
CA ASP A 14 -1.70 21.70 -32.11
C ASP A 14 -1.57 22.44 -33.45
N ALA A 15 -1.92 23.73 -33.44
CA ALA A 15 -1.94 24.57 -34.66
C ALA A 15 -0.51 24.85 -35.18
N GLY A 16 0.47 25.01 -34.28
CA GLY A 16 1.86 25.26 -34.66
C GLY A 16 2.51 24.01 -35.25
N ASP A 17 2.35 22.86 -34.59
CA ASP A 17 2.84 21.57 -35.10
C ASP A 17 2.22 21.25 -36.47
N ARG A 18 0.92 21.52 -36.64
CA ARG A 18 0.19 21.33 -37.89
C ARG A 18 0.72 22.21 -39.03
N GLU A 19 0.98 23.49 -38.75
CA GLU A 19 1.54 24.42 -39.73
C GLU A 19 2.97 24.01 -40.12
N TYR A 20 3.79 23.65 -39.13
CA TYR A 20 5.13 23.11 -39.36
C TYR A 20 5.11 21.86 -40.24
N LEU A 21 4.28 20.86 -39.91
CA LEU A 21 4.15 19.63 -40.71
C LEU A 21 3.65 19.91 -42.14
N SER A 22 2.76 20.89 -42.31
CA SER A 22 2.25 21.31 -43.62
C SER A 22 3.34 21.94 -44.47
N GLN A 23 4.11 22.88 -43.92
CA GLN A 23 5.25 23.52 -44.61
C GLN A 23 6.34 22.48 -44.92
N LEU A 24 6.64 21.59 -43.97
CA LEU A 24 7.59 20.50 -44.14
C LEU A 24 7.21 19.60 -45.32
N CYS A 25 5.95 19.19 -45.40
CA CYS A 25 5.45 18.37 -46.50
C CYS A 25 5.59 19.09 -47.85
N HIS A 26 5.23 20.37 -47.92
CA HIS A 26 5.38 21.16 -49.16
C HIS A 26 6.85 21.26 -49.60
N ASN A 27 7.75 21.57 -48.69
CA ASN A 27 9.19 21.72 -48.97
C ASN A 27 9.83 20.41 -49.45
N GLN A 28 9.32 19.27 -48.97
CA GLN A 28 9.79 17.94 -49.37
C GLN A 28 9.05 17.36 -50.60
N GLY A 29 8.20 18.16 -51.27
CA GLY A 29 7.52 17.76 -52.50
C GLY A 29 6.26 16.90 -52.31
N TYR A 30 5.72 16.85 -51.09
CA TYR A 30 4.44 16.20 -50.77
C TYR A 30 3.27 17.20 -50.82
N GLU A 31 2.04 16.67 -50.89
CA GLU A 31 0.80 17.45 -50.75
C GLU A 31 0.15 17.14 -49.38
N PRO A 32 0.20 18.06 -48.40
CA PRO A 32 -0.42 17.83 -47.09
C PRO A 32 -1.94 17.96 -47.15
N VAL A 33 -2.63 17.01 -46.53
CA VAL A 33 -4.09 16.99 -46.35
C VAL A 33 -4.39 17.04 -44.86
N ILE A 34 -4.79 18.22 -44.37
CA ILE A 34 -5.07 18.44 -42.96
C ILE A 34 -6.52 18.02 -42.66
N VAL A 35 -6.69 17.22 -41.62
CA VAL A 35 -8.01 16.79 -41.13
C VAL A 35 -8.07 16.88 -39.61
N ASP A 36 -9.27 17.09 -39.06
CA ASP A 36 -9.47 17.17 -37.60
C ASP A 36 -10.07 15.87 -37.03
N SER A 37 -10.49 14.94 -37.88
CA SER A 37 -11.15 13.69 -37.47
C SER A 37 -10.81 12.50 -38.36
N PHE A 38 -11.04 11.29 -37.84
CA PHE A 38 -10.87 10.05 -38.59
C PHE A 38 -11.81 10.01 -39.82
N GLU A 39 -13.05 10.46 -39.66
CA GLU A 39 -14.10 10.41 -40.68
C GLU A 39 -13.79 11.31 -41.89
N GLU A 40 -13.03 12.38 -41.68
CA GLU A 40 -12.50 13.22 -42.77
C GLU A 40 -11.28 12.57 -43.43
N GLY A 41 -10.38 11.98 -42.65
CA GLY A 41 -9.25 11.21 -43.16
C GLY A 41 -9.66 10.03 -44.03
N GLU A 42 -10.77 9.37 -43.69
CA GLU A 42 -11.34 8.27 -44.46
C GLU A 42 -11.81 8.69 -45.86
N LYS A 43 -12.25 9.94 -46.00
CA LYS A 43 -12.70 10.51 -47.29
C LYS A 43 -11.55 11.06 -48.12
N ALA A 44 -10.36 11.21 -47.54
CA ALA A 44 -9.21 11.86 -48.17
C ALA A 44 -8.38 10.94 -49.08
N VAL A 45 -8.77 9.68 -49.26
CA VAL A 45 -8.11 8.69 -50.14
C VAL A 45 -8.09 9.17 -51.61
N PRO A 46 -7.01 8.94 -52.39
CA PRO A 46 -5.80 8.17 -52.08
C PRO A 46 -4.77 8.97 -51.26
N LEU A 47 -4.09 8.26 -50.35
CA LEU A 47 -3.05 8.77 -49.44
C LEU A 47 -1.77 7.94 -49.58
N ALA A 48 -0.63 8.60 -49.46
CA ALA A 48 0.69 7.97 -49.50
C ALA A 48 1.26 7.68 -48.09
N ALA A 49 0.93 8.52 -47.10
CA ALA A 49 1.21 8.27 -45.68
C ALA A 49 0.24 9.05 -44.78
N ILE A 50 0.22 8.68 -43.50
CA ILE A 50 -0.57 9.30 -42.44
C ILE A 50 0.37 9.72 -41.31
N VAL A 51 0.32 10.99 -40.92
CA VAL A 51 0.94 11.52 -39.71
C VAL A 51 -0.17 11.78 -38.68
N LEU A 52 -0.12 11.05 -37.57
CA LEU A 52 -1.16 11.05 -36.54
C LEU A 52 -0.58 11.43 -35.18
N CYS A 53 -1.12 12.49 -34.58
CA CYS A 53 -0.85 12.82 -33.19
C CYS A 53 -1.59 11.88 -32.24
N ALA A 54 -0.86 11.21 -31.36
CA ALA A 54 -1.42 10.36 -30.32
C ALA A 54 -2.04 11.16 -29.17
N ASP A 55 -1.67 12.45 -29.03
CA ASP A 55 -2.10 13.31 -27.92
C ASP A 55 -3.51 13.90 -28.12
N ILE A 56 -4.05 13.78 -29.34
CA ILE A 56 -5.47 14.04 -29.59
C ILE A 56 -6.33 13.12 -28.70
N ARG A 57 -7.59 13.52 -28.48
CA ARG A 57 -8.52 12.69 -27.69
C ARG A 57 -8.63 11.29 -28.30
N ASN A 58 -8.14 10.29 -27.56
CA ASN A 58 -8.10 8.88 -27.98
C ASN A 58 -7.20 8.60 -29.21
N GLY A 59 -6.08 9.30 -29.39
CA GLY A 59 -5.20 9.14 -30.56
C GLY A 59 -4.71 7.71 -30.84
N PHE A 60 -4.37 6.94 -29.81
CA PHE A 60 -4.04 5.51 -29.97
C PHE A 60 -5.23 4.67 -30.49
N ASN A 61 -6.47 5.01 -30.12
CA ASN A 61 -7.65 4.34 -30.67
C ASN A 61 -7.90 4.76 -32.13
N VAL A 62 -7.60 6.02 -32.48
CA VAL A 62 -7.66 6.49 -33.88
C VAL A 62 -6.62 5.75 -34.73
N SER A 63 -5.39 5.57 -34.23
CA SER A 63 -4.37 4.74 -34.88
C SER A 63 -4.87 3.30 -35.11
N HIS A 64 -5.51 2.73 -34.10
CA HIS A 64 -6.12 1.40 -34.20
C HIS A 64 -7.26 1.34 -35.23
N ARG A 65 -8.06 2.40 -35.38
CA ARG A 65 -9.11 2.51 -36.40
C ARG A 65 -8.52 2.57 -37.80
N PHE A 66 -7.51 3.41 -38.04
CA PHE A 66 -6.79 3.47 -39.33
C PHE A 66 -6.21 2.11 -39.70
N ARG A 67 -5.64 1.37 -38.74
CA ARG A 67 -5.10 0.03 -38.97
C ARG A 67 -6.12 -1.08 -39.23
N LYS A 68 -7.38 -0.88 -38.83
CA LYS A 68 -8.46 -1.85 -39.09
C LYS A 68 -9.22 -1.56 -40.38
N ASP A 69 -9.02 -0.39 -40.97
CA ASP A 69 -9.66 0.00 -42.21
C ASP A 69 -9.11 -0.83 -43.39
N PRO A 70 -9.96 -1.36 -44.29
CA PRO A 70 -9.52 -2.19 -45.41
C PRO A 70 -8.60 -1.48 -46.42
N VAL A 71 -8.64 -0.15 -46.49
CA VAL A 71 -7.87 0.65 -47.46
C VAL A 71 -6.74 1.41 -46.76
N LEU A 72 -7.05 2.08 -45.65
CA LEU A 72 -6.07 2.89 -44.91
C LEU A 72 -5.13 2.04 -44.06
N GLY A 73 -5.48 0.79 -43.76
CA GLY A 73 -4.63 -0.11 -42.98
C GLY A 73 -3.28 -0.41 -43.65
N GLU A 74 -3.25 -0.40 -44.99
CA GLU A 74 -2.04 -0.60 -45.80
C GLU A 74 -1.20 0.68 -45.96
N VAL A 75 -1.77 1.86 -45.65
CA VAL A 75 -1.07 3.14 -45.77
C VAL A 75 -0.06 3.29 -44.62
N PRO A 76 1.19 3.71 -44.89
CA PRO A 76 2.18 3.98 -43.85
C PRO A 76 1.69 4.99 -42.81
N LEU A 77 1.83 4.68 -41.52
CA LEU A 77 1.38 5.54 -40.42
C LEU A 77 2.54 5.88 -39.49
N ILE A 78 2.81 7.17 -39.35
CA ILE A 78 3.76 7.76 -38.40
C ILE A 78 2.94 8.29 -37.22
N LEU A 79 3.28 7.83 -36.01
CA LEU A 79 2.61 8.28 -34.79
C LEU A 79 3.48 9.32 -34.06
N THR A 80 2.95 10.52 -33.85
CA THR A 80 3.62 11.62 -33.13
C THR A 80 3.07 11.76 -31.71
N THR A 81 3.89 12.15 -30.72
CA THR A 81 3.42 12.40 -29.34
C THR A 81 4.41 13.22 -28.53
N ALA A 82 3.91 14.15 -27.72
CA ALA A 82 4.63 14.87 -26.68
C ALA A 82 4.47 14.22 -25.30
N LYS A 83 3.35 13.52 -25.05
CA LYS A 83 2.96 13.08 -23.70
C LYS A 83 3.26 11.62 -23.40
N ALA A 84 3.37 10.76 -24.41
CA ALA A 84 3.52 9.33 -24.16
C ALA A 84 4.94 9.00 -23.67
N THR A 85 5.04 8.28 -22.56
CA THR A 85 6.33 7.73 -22.09
C THR A 85 6.82 6.62 -23.01
N GLN A 86 8.14 6.42 -23.09
CA GLN A 86 8.77 5.32 -23.85
C GLN A 86 8.11 3.95 -23.59
N LYS A 87 7.75 3.66 -22.33
CA LYS A 87 7.06 2.41 -21.94
C LYS A 87 5.69 2.22 -22.61
N ILE A 88 4.95 3.30 -22.87
CA ILE A 88 3.65 3.26 -23.56
C ILE A 88 3.87 2.96 -25.05
N LEU A 89 4.87 3.60 -25.67
CA LEU A 89 5.23 3.37 -27.06
C LEU A 89 5.72 1.95 -27.31
N ASP A 90 6.57 1.43 -26.42
CA ASP A 90 7.07 0.05 -26.52
C ASP A 90 5.92 -0.96 -26.43
N ARG A 91 4.91 -0.69 -25.59
CA ARG A 91 3.69 -1.52 -25.52
C ARG A 91 2.87 -1.42 -26.80
N HIS A 92 2.75 -0.23 -27.40
CA HIS A 92 2.02 -0.05 -28.66
C HIS A 92 2.73 -0.75 -29.84
N LYS A 93 4.07 -0.73 -29.86
CA LYS A 93 4.91 -1.43 -30.84
C LYS A 93 4.73 -2.95 -30.85
N MET A 94 4.27 -3.53 -29.73
CA MET A 94 3.99 -4.97 -29.62
C MET A 94 2.60 -5.36 -30.16
N LEU A 95 1.72 -4.39 -30.43
CA LEU A 95 0.38 -4.68 -30.94
C LEU A 95 0.41 -5.00 -32.44
N PRO A 96 -0.49 -5.87 -32.94
CA PRO A 96 -0.66 -6.09 -34.38
C PRO A 96 -1.04 -4.80 -35.14
N THR A 97 -1.71 -3.86 -34.47
CA THR A 97 -2.11 -2.55 -35.03
C THR A 97 -1.11 -1.45 -34.73
N LYS A 98 0.19 -1.76 -34.71
CA LYS A 98 1.25 -0.78 -34.47
C LYS A 98 1.33 0.25 -35.61
N ALA A 99 1.81 1.44 -35.29
CA ALA A 99 2.31 2.39 -36.28
C ALA A 99 3.61 1.87 -36.91
N ASP A 100 3.94 2.35 -38.11
CA ASP A 100 5.19 2.00 -38.79
C ASP A 100 6.38 2.72 -38.16
N GLU A 101 6.20 4.00 -37.82
CA GLU A 101 7.22 4.84 -37.19
C GLU A 101 6.63 5.63 -36.02
N TYR A 102 7.48 6.03 -35.07
CA TYR A 102 7.11 6.78 -33.87
C TYR A 102 8.06 7.96 -33.71
N VAL A 103 7.52 9.17 -33.57
CA VAL A 103 8.30 10.40 -33.40
C VAL A 103 7.87 11.13 -32.14
N MET A 104 8.83 11.52 -31.30
CA MET A 104 8.58 12.32 -30.10
C MET A 104 8.61 13.80 -30.44
N LYS A 105 7.68 14.57 -29.87
CA LYS A 105 7.65 16.03 -29.94
C LYS A 105 8.49 16.63 -28.80
N PRO A 106 9.10 17.82 -28.97
CA PRO A 106 9.11 18.67 -30.17
C PRO A 106 9.89 18.04 -31.33
N PHE A 107 9.52 18.38 -32.57
CA PHE A 107 10.14 17.82 -33.78
C PHE A 107 11.56 18.38 -33.99
N SER A 108 12.55 17.88 -33.25
CA SER A 108 13.96 18.20 -33.48
C SER A 108 14.61 17.18 -34.43
N ASP A 109 15.71 17.59 -35.06
CA ASP A 109 16.64 16.70 -35.77
C ASP A 109 16.11 16.06 -37.08
N GLY A 110 15.07 16.64 -37.70
CA GLY A 110 14.58 16.19 -39.01
C GLY A 110 14.00 14.78 -39.02
N LEU A 111 13.62 14.25 -37.85
CA LEU A 111 13.16 12.86 -37.70
C LEU A 111 11.91 12.54 -38.54
N ILE A 112 11.01 13.51 -38.71
CA ILE A 112 9.82 13.37 -39.56
C ILE A 112 10.19 13.34 -41.04
N GLU A 113 11.12 14.18 -41.48
CA GLU A 113 11.63 14.19 -42.85
C GLU A 113 12.25 12.84 -43.20
N GLN A 114 13.07 12.30 -42.29
CA GLN A 114 13.70 10.99 -42.45
C GLN A 114 12.69 9.85 -42.43
N ALA A 115 11.63 9.94 -41.61
CA ALA A 115 10.56 8.95 -41.59
C ALA A 115 9.75 8.98 -42.89
N LEU A 116 9.33 10.16 -43.35
CA LEU A 116 8.59 10.34 -44.60
C LEU A 116 9.42 9.92 -45.81
N GLY A 117 10.69 10.33 -45.90
CA GLY A 117 11.57 9.97 -47.02
C GLY A 117 11.87 8.47 -47.11
N ARG A 118 11.88 7.74 -45.98
CA ARG A 118 12.00 6.27 -45.96
C ARG A 118 10.72 5.57 -46.41
N LEU A 119 9.55 6.10 -46.03
CA LEU A 119 8.25 5.46 -46.26
C LEU A 119 7.65 5.82 -47.63
N VAL A 120 7.89 7.04 -48.12
CA VAL A 120 7.36 7.56 -49.38
C VAL A 120 8.49 8.27 -50.14
N PRO A 121 9.32 7.54 -50.90
CA PRO A 121 10.38 8.16 -51.69
C PRO A 121 9.78 9.04 -52.80
N VAL A 122 9.99 10.35 -52.73
CA VAL A 122 9.65 11.29 -53.80
C VAL A 122 10.74 11.21 -54.86
N SER A 123 10.38 10.94 -56.12
CA SER A 123 11.34 11.05 -57.22
C SER A 123 11.66 12.53 -57.46
N ASP A 124 12.96 12.86 -57.52
CA ASP A 124 13.52 14.20 -57.64
C ASP A 124 12.77 15.09 -58.64
N LEU A 125 11.92 15.98 -58.11
CA LEU A 125 11.58 17.23 -58.81
C LEU A 125 12.45 18.34 -58.23
N PRO A 126 12.95 19.28 -59.05
CA PRO A 126 13.74 20.39 -58.56
C PRO A 126 12.92 21.22 -57.55
N PRO A 127 13.52 21.68 -56.44
CA PRO A 127 12.84 22.58 -55.52
C PRO A 127 12.48 23.88 -56.25
N GLU A 128 11.20 24.24 -56.25
CA GLU A 128 10.77 25.58 -56.63
C GLU A 128 11.30 26.57 -55.59
N ILE A 129 12.07 27.55 -56.08
CA ILE A 129 12.61 28.65 -55.29
C ILE A 129 11.42 29.49 -54.80
N SER A 130 11.15 29.50 -53.50
CA SER A 130 10.29 30.49 -52.85
C SER A 130 11.10 31.76 -52.57
N ASP A 131 10.47 32.91 -52.77
CA ASP A 131 11.02 34.29 -52.75
C ASP A 131 11.58 34.79 -51.39
N GLU A 132 12.04 33.91 -50.49
CA GLU A 132 12.50 34.31 -49.14
C GLU A 132 14.01 34.39 -48.97
N ALA A 133 14.79 34.29 -50.06
CA ALA A 133 16.26 34.41 -50.01
C ALA A 133 16.76 35.75 -50.59
N ILE A 134 16.31 36.87 -50.04
CA ILE A 134 17.02 38.16 -50.12
C ILE A 134 16.98 38.83 -48.74
N GLN A 135 17.67 38.23 -47.78
CA GLN A 135 18.03 38.87 -46.52
C GLN A 135 19.17 38.04 -45.93
N ASP A 136 20.39 38.29 -46.43
CA ASP A 136 21.65 38.02 -45.74
C ASP A 136 22.82 38.42 -46.67
N ALA A 137 22.93 39.73 -46.93
CA ALA A 137 24.16 40.37 -47.41
C ALA A 137 23.98 41.88 -47.32
N ASP A 138 24.32 42.48 -46.18
CA ASP A 138 25.08 43.74 -46.10
C ASP A 138 25.17 44.19 -44.65
N ASP A 139 26.14 43.63 -43.95
CA ASP A 139 26.62 44.12 -42.65
C ASP A 139 28.08 44.56 -42.84
N GLN A 140 28.29 45.70 -43.51
CA GLN A 140 29.51 46.51 -43.41
C GLN A 140 29.15 47.99 -43.38
N VAL A 141 29.06 48.50 -42.17
CA VAL A 141 28.98 49.92 -41.82
C VAL A 141 30.24 50.64 -42.32
N ILE A 142 30.09 51.59 -43.23
CA ILE A 142 31.08 52.63 -43.49
C ILE A 142 30.60 53.89 -42.76
N GLU A 143 31.29 54.24 -41.69
CA GLU A 143 31.23 55.57 -41.08
C GLU A 143 31.74 56.61 -42.08
N LEU A 144 30.91 57.61 -42.39
CA LEU A 144 31.34 58.83 -43.06
C LEU A 144 30.79 60.04 -42.31
N GLU A 145 31.74 60.82 -41.78
CA GLU A 145 31.55 62.13 -41.17
C GLU A 145 30.77 63.06 -42.10
N VAL A 146 29.67 63.62 -41.61
CA VAL A 146 29.03 64.80 -42.20
C VAL A 146 29.79 66.05 -41.73
N VAL A 147 30.45 66.70 -42.68
CA VAL A 147 31.02 68.04 -42.53
C VAL A 147 29.96 69.07 -42.91
N ASP A 148 29.70 70.00 -41.99
CA ASP A 148 28.83 71.17 -42.17
C ASP A 148 29.26 72.05 -43.36
N VAL A 149 28.35 72.31 -44.30
CA VAL A 149 28.45 73.44 -45.24
C VAL A 149 27.09 74.14 -45.40
N ILE A 150 26.95 75.22 -44.63
CA ILE A 150 26.43 76.56 -44.95
C ILE A 150 25.34 76.70 -46.04
N GLN A 151 24.21 77.26 -45.60
CA GLN A 151 23.15 77.85 -46.41
C GLN A 151 23.61 79.11 -47.16
N GLU A 152 23.33 79.22 -48.45
CA GLU A 152 22.99 80.52 -49.05
C GLU A 152 22.00 80.34 -50.21
N GLU A 153 20.89 81.04 -50.07
CA GLU A 153 19.71 81.07 -50.92
C GLU A 153 19.94 82.08 -52.06
N ILE A 154 19.90 81.61 -53.32
CA ILE A 154 19.86 82.48 -54.50
C ILE A 154 18.62 82.12 -55.31
N VAL A 155 17.70 83.08 -55.38
CA VAL A 155 16.46 83.08 -56.18
C VAL A 155 16.81 83.21 -57.67
N PRO A 156 16.17 82.44 -58.58
CA PRO A 156 16.46 82.46 -60.01
C PRO A 156 15.78 83.64 -60.75
N PRO A 157 16.37 84.17 -61.83
CA PRO A 157 15.64 84.97 -62.80
C PRO A 157 15.30 84.13 -64.04
N ASP A 158 14.04 84.14 -64.46
CA ASP A 158 13.71 83.92 -65.87
C ASP A 158 12.42 84.66 -66.24
N LEU A 159 12.45 85.40 -67.34
CA LEU A 159 11.54 85.24 -68.48
C LEU A 159 11.80 86.35 -69.52
N ALA A 160 12.64 85.98 -70.49
CA ALA A 160 12.47 86.11 -71.95
C ALA A 160 12.18 87.47 -72.65
N PRO A 161 12.55 87.61 -73.96
CA PRO A 161 13.05 88.85 -74.55
C PRO A 161 12.20 89.42 -75.71
N GLU A 162 12.60 90.60 -76.24
CA GLU A 162 12.80 90.94 -77.68
C GLU A 162 12.52 92.43 -78.05
N PRO A 163 13.15 92.97 -79.14
CA PRO A 163 13.79 94.30 -79.12
C PRO A 163 13.16 95.33 -80.14
N PRO A 164 13.87 96.35 -80.69
CA PRO A 164 13.46 97.75 -80.57
C PRO A 164 12.87 98.41 -81.84
N ASP A 165 12.19 99.52 -81.61
CA ASP A 165 11.63 100.48 -82.56
C ASP A 165 12.71 101.32 -83.27
N LEU A 166 12.74 101.32 -84.60
CA LEU A 166 13.44 102.31 -85.42
C LEU A 166 12.63 102.66 -86.68
N ALA A 167 12.54 103.97 -86.91
CA ALA A 167 11.65 104.69 -87.81
C ALA A 167 11.70 104.31 -89.31
N PRO A 168 10.63 104.64 -90.08
CA PRO A 168 10.64 104.55 -91.54
C PRO A 168 11.00 105.91 -92.19
N ALA A 169 11.65 105.85 -93.34
CA ALA A 169 11.74 106.91 -94.34
C ALA A 169 11.53 106.27 -95.74
N PRO A 170 11.27 107.07 -96.78
CA PRO A 170 9.97 107.32 -97.43
C PRO A 170 9.72 106.42 -98.68
N PRO A 171 8.55 106.53 -99.37
CA PRO A 171 8.08 105.50 -100.30
C PRO A 171 8.55 105.70 -101.75
N ASP A 172 8.50 104.57 -102.43
CA ASP A 172 8.66 104.29 -103.86
C ASP A 172 7.60 105.00 -104.75
N LEU A 173 7.95 105.28 -106.01
CA LEU A 173 7.10 105.26 -107.23
C LEU A 173 7.81 105.94 -108.43
N ALA A 174 8.10 105.14 -109.45
CA ALA A 174 8.51 105.51 -110.83
C ALA A 174 7.40 106.30 -111.58
N PRO A 175 7.60 106.96 -112.76
CA PRO A 175 8.24 106.40 -113.98
C PRO A 175 9.07 107.38 -114.88
N GLU A 176 9.80 106.82 -115.85
CA GLU A 176 10.36 107.49 -117.05
C GLU A 176 9.26 107.81 -118.11
N PRO A 177 9.55 108.33 -119.33
CA PRO A 177 10.40 109.43 -119.81
C PRO A 177 9.58 110.43 -120.70
N SER A 178 10.13 111.60 -121.06
CA SER A 178 9.63 112.34 -122.24
C SER A 178 10.63 113.40 -122.74
N ASP A 179 11.16 113.14 -123.93
CA ASP A 179 11.40 114.07 -125.04
C ASP A 179 11.49 115.57 -124.74
N LEU A 180 12.65 116.16 -125.05
CA LEU A 180 12.79 117.32 -125.93
C LEU A 180 14.28 117.65 -126.11
N ALA A 181 14.83 117.19 -127.23
CA ALA A 181 16.01 117.78 -127.85
C ALA A 181 15.58 119.04 -128.66
N PRO A 182 16.51 119.80 -129.24
CA PRO A 182 16.90 121.16 -128.86
C PRO A 182 16.45 122.22 -129.88
N GLU A 183 16.66 123.51 -129.61
CA GLU A 183 16.72 124.51 -130.69
C GLU A 183 17.69 125.66 -130.33
N LEU A 184 18.84 125.64 -131.00
CA LEU A 184 19.67 126.81 -131.30
C LEU A 184 18.93 127.66 -132.36
N PRO A 185 19.26 128.95 -132.51
CA PRO A 185 19.34 129.53 -133.83
C PRO A 185 20.80 129.82 -134.17
N GLU A 186 21.31 129.04 -135.11
CA GLU A 186 22.42 129.40 -135.98
C GLU A 186 21.85 130.06 -137.24
N VAL A 187 22.42 131.23 -137.59
CA VAL A 187 22.83 131.67 -138.94
C VAL A 187 21.77 132.03 -140.00
N GLU A 188 21.99 133.16 -140.69
CA GLU A 188 21.97 133.41 -142.16
C GLU A 188 21.98 134.94 -142.37
N ILE A 189 23.07 135.60 -142.77
CA ILE A 189 23.80 135.65 -144.06
C ILE A 189 22.90 136.02 -145.24
N SER A 190 23.46 136.84 -146.15
CA SER A 190 23.02 137.16 -147.52
C SER A 190 22.06 138.34 -147.64
N ASP A 191 22.10 139.22 -148.64
CA ASP A 191 22.97 139.49 -149.79
C ASP A 191 22.59 140.93 -150.20
N PHE A 192 23.52 141.84 -150.42
CA PHE A 192 24.09 142.15 -151.74
C PHE A 192 23.05 142.65 -152.75
N ASP A 193 23.00 143.98 -152.94
CA ASP A 193 22.46 144.60 -154.15
C ASP A 193 23.44 145.66 -154.67
N LEU A 194 23.98 145.37 -155.86
CA LEU A 194 24.69 146.24 -156.77
C LEU A 194 23.66 147.04 -157.58
N ASP A 195 23.86 148.34 -157.72
CA ASP A 195 23.42 149.18 -158.86
C ASP A 195 24.28 150.46 -158.83
N ASP A 196 25.28 150.64 -159.68
CA ASP A 196 25.31 151.09 -161.09
C ASP A 196 25.34 152.64 -161.27
N ASP A 197 26.24 153.07 -162.16
CA ASP A 197 26.41 154.39 -162.80
C ASP A 197 27.02 155.65 -162.09
N THR A 198 28.34 155.84 -162.31
CA THR A 198 29.08 157.10 -162.68
C THR A 198 29.25 158.28 -161.68
N PRO A 199 30.27 159.18 -161.83
CA PRO A 199 31.62 159.04 -162.39
C PRO A 199 32.77 159.51 -161.46
N VAL A 200 33.97 159.04 -161.79
CA VAL A 200 35.32 159.65 -161.64
C VAL A 200 35.43 160.95 -160.82
N SER A 201 35.97 160.87 -159.61
CA SER A 201 37.32 161.39 -159.28
C SER A 201 37.56 161.29 -157.77
N GLY A 202 38.67 160.67 -157.36
CA GLY A 202 39.06 160.63 -155.94
C GLY A 202 39.48 159.25 -155.43
N LEU A 203 40.19 158.46 -156.24
CA LEU A 203 41.02 157.38 -155.71
C LEU A 203 42.06 158.03 -154.79
N TYR A 204 41.93 157.87 -153.47
CA TYR A 204 43.04 157.64 -152.54
C TYR A 204 42.62 157.27 -151.10
N ASP A 205 41.33 157.33 -150.72
CA ASP A 205 40.93 157.17 -149.30
C ASP A 205 40.14 155.89 -148.93
N HIS A 206 39.62 155.09 -149.87
CA HIS A 206 38.77 153.91 -149.54
C HIS A 206 39.52 152.59 -149.28
N ALA A 207 40.80 152.47 -149.64
CA ALA A 207 41.58 151.25 -149.40
C ALA A 207 41.93 151.04 -147.90
N ALA A 208 41.93 152.11 -147.10
CA ALA A 208 42.29 152.05 -145.69
C ALA A 208 41.19 151.42 -144.81
N VAL A 209 39.91 151.69 -145.13
CA VAL A 209 38.76 151.22 -144.34
C VAL A 209 38.58 149.70 -144.49
N VAL A 210 38.69 149.18 -145.71
CA VAL A 210 38.54 147.74 -145.99
C VAL A 210 39.68 146.91 -145.37
N SER A 211 40.91 147.44 -145.34
CA SER A 211 42.02 146.76 -144.64
C SER A 211 41.82 146.70 -143.12
N GLN A 212 41.24 147.74 -142.53
CA GLN A 212 40.99 147.80 -141.08
C GLN A 212 39.87 146.83 -140.64
N GLU A 213 38.87 146.62 -141.49
CA GLU A 213 37.74 145.71 -141.22
C GLU A 213 38.12 144.22 -141.36
N ILE A 214 39.01 143.91 -142.31
CA ILE A 214 39.62 142.57 -142.44
C ILE A 214 40.49 142.23 -141.23
N GLU A 215 41.26 143.20 -140.70
CA GLU A 215 42.07 142.99 -139.49
C GLU A 215 41.19 142.69 -138.26
N LEU A 216 40.01 143.30 -138.16
CA LEU A 216 39.07 143.11 -137.06
C LEU A 216 38.42 141.71 -137.10
N HIS A 217 37.95 141.26 -138.26
CA HIS A 217 37.42 139.90 -138.42
C HIS A 217 38.49 138.81 -138.25
N LEU A 218 39.73 139.07 -138.66
CA LEU A 218 40.84 138.15 -138.39
C LEU A 218 41.14 138.03 -136.89
N ALA A 219 40.94 139.11 -136.12
CA ALA A 219 41.05 139.10 -134.66
C ALA A 219 39.90 138.31 -134.01
N GLU A 220 38.66 138.51 -134.44
CA GLU A 220 37.48 137.75 -133.98
C GLU A 220 37.61 136.25 -134.29
N ILE A 221 38.09 135.89 -135.48
CA ILE A 221 38.41 134.50 -135.85
C ILE A 221 39.54 133.95 -134.97
N GLY A 222 40.47 134.80 -134.54
CA GLY A 222 41.52 134.46 -133.58
C GLY A 222 40.95 134.12 -132.20
N GLU A 223 40.07 134.96 -131.67
CA GLU A 223 39.39 134.74 -130.38
C GLU A 223 38.51 133.50 -130.39
N LEU A 224 37.67 133.31 -131.42
CA LEU A 224 36.82 132.12 -131.55
C LEU A 224 37.66 130.84 -131.69
N LYS A 225 38.82 130.89 -132.35
CA LYS A 225 39.75 129.74 -132.39
C LYS A 225 40.34 129.42 -131.02
N GLU A 226 40.67 130.43 -130.22
CA GLU A 226 41.10 130.21 -128.84
C GLU A 226 39.97 129.67 -127.96
N GLU A 227 38.74 130.18 -128.12
CA GLU A 227 37.58 129.67 -127.39
C GLU A 227 37.26 128.22 -127.77
N ILE A 228 37.35 127.86 -129.06
CA ILE A 228 37.24 126.48 -129.53
C ILE A 228 38.37 125.60 -128.94
N ARG A 229 39.60 126.11 -128.83
CA ARG A 229 40.68 125.36 -128.14
C ARG A 229 40.38 125.17 -126.67
N ALA A 230 39.90 126.20 -125.98
CA ALA A 230 39.53 126.14 -124.57
C ALA A 230 38.38 125.16 -124.33
N LEU A 231 37.34 125.18 -125.18
CA LEU A 231 36.23 124.24 -125.11
C LEU A 231 36.66 122.82 -125.43
N LYS A 232 37.56 122.60 -126.40
CA LYS A 232 38.12 121.27 -126.68
C LYS A 232 38.91 120.74 -125.48
N LEU A 233 39.72 121.58 -124.84
CA LEU A 233 40.48 121.21 -123.65
C LEU A 233 39.55 120.92 -122.46
N ARG A 234 38.50 121.71 -122.30
CA ARG A 234 37.47 121.47 -121.27
C ARG A 234 36.70 120.18 -121.55
N ASN A 235 36.40 119.89 -122.80
CA ASN A 235 35.71 118.66 -123.19
C ASN A 235 36.61 117.42 -123.00
N SER A 236 37.92 117.54 -123.25
CA SER A 236 38.86 116.47 -122.88
C SER A 236 38.96 116.28 -121.38
N SER A 237 39.02 117.36 -120.59
CA SER A 237 39.04 117.29 -119.12
C SER A 237 37.76 116.67 -118.55
N LEU A 238 36.60 117.10 -119.03
CA LEU A 238 35.31 116.54 -118.63
C LEU A 238 35.18 115.08 -119.07
N SER A 239 35.68 114.73 -120.26
CA SER A 239 35.72 113.32 -120.71
C SER A 239 36.61 112.46 -119.82
N GLU A 240 37.74 112.98 -119.34
CA GLU A 240 38.59 112.27 -118.38
C GLU A 240 37.90 112.11 -117.03
N GLU A 241 37.30 113.16 -116.47
CA GLU A 241 36.52 113.10 -115.24
C GLU A 241 35.36 112.10 -115.37
N LEU A 242 34.60 112.16 -116.47
CA LEU A 242 33.49 111.24 -116.75
C LEU A 242 33.96 109.78 -116.87
N ALA A 243 35.19 109.55 -117.36
CA ALA A 243 35.79 108.21 -117.43
C ALA A 243 36.26 107.67 -116.07
N THR A 244 36.51 108.54 -115.08
CA THR A 244 36.89 108.13 -113.71
C THR A 244 35.71 107.75 -112.83
N ILE A 245 34.54 108.34 -113.08
CA ILE A 245 33.32 108.10 -112.29
C ILE A 245 32.88 106.62 -112.31
N PRO A 246 32.80 105.92 -113.46
CA PRO A 246 32.50 104.49 -113.51
C PRO A 246 33.48 103.65 -112.70
N LYS A 247 34.79 103.94 -112.79
CA LYS A 247 35.81 103.22 -112.01
C LYS A 247 35.66 103.44 -110.52
N ALA A 248 35.27 104.64 -110.09
CA ALA A 248 35.00 104.95 -108.69
C ALA A 248 33.72 104.24 -108.19
N PHE A 249 32.68 104.15 -109.02
CA PHE A 249 31.47 103.39 -108.71
C PHE A 249 31.75 101.88 -108.65
N GLU A 250 32.46 101.32 -109.62
CA GLU A 250 32.91 99.92 -109.60
C GLU A 250 33.70 99.59 -108.34
N GLY A 251 34.62 100.47 -107.92
CA GLY A 251 35.35 100.31 -106.66
C GLY A 251 34.49 100.39 -105.40
N ARG A 252 33.42 101.20 -105.39
CA ARG A 252 32.43 101.23 -104.31
C ARG A 252 31.55 99.99 -104.30
N LEU A 253 31.19 99.49 -105.48
CA LEU A 253 30.35 98.32 -105.67
C LEU A 253 31.08 97.06 -105.18
N ALA A 254 32.36 96.90 -105.55
CA ALA A 254 33.20 95.82 -105.05
C ALA A 254 33.33 95.83 -103.52
N LYS A 255 33.51 97.01 -102.89
CA LYS A 255 33.54 97.11 -101.42
C LYS A 255 32.21 96.71 -100.78
N LEU A 256 31.08 97.13 -101.37
CA LEU A 256 29.75 96.76 -100.87
C LEU A 256 29.45 95.27 -101.08
N GLU A 257 29.98 94.65 -102.14
CA GLU A 257 29.92 93.21 -102.36
C GLU A 257 30.73 92.46 -101.29
N ASP A 258 31.96 92.89 -101.02
CA ASP A 258 32.81 92.33 -99.95
C ASP A 258 32.15 92.48 -98.57
N GLU A 259 31.56 93.65 -98.28
CA GLU A 259 30.81 93.89 -97.04
C GLU A 259 29.56 93.01 -96.93
N ASN A 260 28.82 92.80 -98.02
CA ASN A 260 27.67 91.90 -98.04
C ASN A 260 28.08 90.45 -97.80
N GLU A 261 29.16 89.97 -98.42
CA GLU A 261 29.67 88.62 -98.16
C GLU A 261 30.15 88.47 -96.71
N ALA A 262 30.80 89.48 -96.14
CA ALA A 262 31.17 89.48 -94.73
C ALA A 262 29.95 89.46 -93.80
N LEU A 263 28.86 90.16 -94.14
CA LEU A 263 27.61 90.14 -93.39
C LEU A 263 26.91 88.79 -93.48
N LYS A 264 26.85 88.16 -94.66
CA LYS A 264 26.31 86.80 -94.83
C LYS A 264 27.08 85.78 -93.97
N ALA A 265 28.41 85.88 -93.94
CA ALA A 265 29.23 85.01 -93.11
C ALA A 265 28.97 85.20 -91.60
N ARG A 266 28.76 86.45 -91.15
CA ARG A 266 28.38 86.75 -89.75
C ARG A 266 26.98 86.25 -89.41
N LEU A 267 26.02 86.37 -90.32
CA LEU A 267 24.67 85.84 -90.15
C LEU A 267 24.70 84.33 -89.97
N ALA A 268 25.42 83.61 -90.84
CA ALA A 268 25.60 82.16 -90.71
C ALA A 268 26.27 81.76 -89.39
N SER A 269 27.24 82.57 -88.93
CA SER A 269 27.84 82.37 -87.60
C SER A 269 26.86 82.61 -86.46
N ALA A 270 25.96 83.59 -86.58
CA ALA A 270 24.93 83.87 -85.57
C ALA A 270 23.88 82.76 -85.51
N GLU A 271 23.44 82.25 -86.67
CA GLU A 271 22.55 81.08 -86.77
C GLU A 271 23.17 79.84 -86.13
N GLY A 272 24.48 79.63 -86.30
CA GLY A 272 25.21 78.54 -85.63
C GLY A 272 25.28 78.70 -84.11
N LEU A 273 25.39 79.94 -83.60
CA LEU A 273 25.34 80.22 -82.17
C LEU A 273 23.93 80.00 -81.60
N GLU A 274 22.89 80.34 -82.34
CA GLU A 274 21.49 80.13 -81.95
C GLU A 274 21.17 78.64 -81.79
N GLN A 275 21.59 77.81 -82.74
CA GLN A 275 21.48 76.35 -82.63
C GLN A 275 22.25 75.79 -81.42
N SER A 276 23.44 76.33 -81.14
CA SER A 276 24.22 75.95 -79.97
C SER A 276 23.51 76.33 -78.67
N LEU A 277 22.87 77.49 -78.63
CA LEU A 277 22.12 77.97 -77.46
C LEU A 277 20.87 77.12 -77.22
N GLU A 278 20.15 76.76 -78.28
CA GLU A 278 19.01 75.84 -78.21
C GLU A 278 19.44 74.44 -77.71
N ALA A 279 20.59 73.93 -78.15
CA ALA A 279 21.15 72.68 -77.65
C ALA A 279 21.58 72.75 -76.17
N VAL A 280 22.09 73.90 -75.71
CA VAL A 280 22.43 74.12 -74.30
C VAL A 280 21.16 74.18 -73.43
N ASN A 281 20.11 74.87 -73.90
CA ASN A 281 18.84 74.91 -73.19
C ASN A 281 18.20 73.53 -73.08
N ALA A 282 18.19 72.74 -74.15
CA ALA A 282 17.70 71.36 -74.11
C ALA A 282 18.47 70.49 -73.10
N ARG A 283 19.80 70.68 -72.98
CA ARG A 283 20.61 70.00 -71.95
C ARG A 283 20.30 70.51 -70.54
N ALA A 284 20.04 71.80 -70.38
CA ALA A 284 19.65 72.37 -69.10
C ALA A 284 18.30 71.82 -68.63
N ASP A 285 17.32 71.72 -69.53
CA ASP A 285 16.01 71.12 -69.26
C ASP A 285 16.13 69.64 -68.88
N GLN A 286 16.97 68.89 -69.59
CA GLN A 286 17.24 67.50 -69.25
C GLN A 286 17.89 67.38 -67.86
N ALA A 287 18.91 68.18 -67.56
CA ALA A 287 19.57 68.18 -66.26
C ALA A 287 18.60 68.56 -65.12
N GLN A 288 17.67 69.48 -65.38
CA GLN A 288 16.63 69.87 -64.43
C GLN A 288 15.65 68.73 -64.18
N ALA A 289 15.27 67.99 -65.22
CA ALA A 289 14.43 66.80 -65.09
C ALA A 289 15.11 65.71 -64.27
N GLU A 290 16.38 65.38 -64.56
CA GLU A 290 17.17 64.41 -63.80
C GLU A 290 17.31 64.85 -62.33
N LEU A 291 17.58 66.13 -62.07
CA LEU A 291 17.65 66.67 -60.71
C LEU A 291 16.33 66.47 -59.94
N SER A 292 15.20 66.71 -60.59
CA SER A 292 13.87 66.52 -59.97
C SER A 292 13.57 65.05 -59.65
N GLU A 293 14.05 64.13 -60.50
CA GLU A 293 13.92 62.69 -60.28
C GLU A 293 14.79 62.23 -59.11
N TYR A 294 16.04 62.69 -59.05
CA TYR A 294 16.93 62.43 -57.91
C TYR A 294 16.36 63.00 -56.60
N GLN A 295 15.76 64.20 -56.62
CA GLN A 295 15.10 64.77 -55.44
C GLN A 295 13.93 63.90 -54.97
N THR A 296 13.11 63.42 -55.90
CA THR A 296 11.98 62.53 -55.58
C THR A 296 12.48 61.21 -54.99
N SER A 297 13.54 60.63 -55.58
CA SER A 297 14.18 59.41 -55.10
C SER A 297 14.78 59.59 -53.70
N SER A 298 15.47 60.71 -53.45
CA SER A 298 16.01 61.06 -52.13
C SER A 298 14.93 61.13 -51.06
N GLN A 299 13.79 61.77 -51.35
CA GLN A 299 12.65 61.84 -50.41
C GLN A 299 12.04 60.47 -50.12
N ALA A 300 11.99 59.59 -51.12
CA ALA A 300 11.53 58.22 -50.95
C ALA A 300 12.48 57.40 -50.04
N TYR A 301 13.80 57.53 -50.24
CA TYR A 301 14.78 56.89 -49.36
C TYR A 301 14.70 57.43 -47.93
N GLU A 302 14.53 58.74 -47.76
CA GLU A 302 14.41 59.36 -46.44
C GLU A 302 13.17 58.85 -45.69
N SER A 303 12.04 58.72 -46.39
CA SER A 303 10.82 58.10 -45.84
C SER A 303 11.05 56.64 -45.44
N ARG A 304 11.78 55.88 -46.26
CA ARG A 304 12.11 54.48 -45.97
C ARG A 304 13.03 54.33 -44.76
N ILE A 305 14.00 55.23 -44.60
CA ILE A 305 14.90 55.26 -43.44
C ILE A 305 14.09 55.51 -42.16
N GLN A 306 13.16 56.46 -42.18
CA GLN A 306 12.29 56.74 -41.02
C GLN A 306 11.42 55.52 -40.66
N GLU A 307 10.87 54.84 -41.66
CA GLU A 307 10.09 53.61 -41.44
C GLU A 307 10.95 52.51 -40.79
N LEU A 308 12.14 52.24 -41.33
CA LEU A 308 13.08 51.25 -40.77
C LEU A 308 13.53 51.62 -39.36
N GLN A 309 13.76 52.90 -39.06
CA GLN A 309 14.06 53.37 -37.71
C GLN A 309 12.91 53.09 -36.74
N SER A 310 11.66 53.34 -37.15
CA SER A 310 10.49 53.03 -36.32
C SER A 310 10.33 51.53 -36.07
N GLN A 311 10.61 50.70 -37.08
CA GLN A 311 10.60 49.24 -36.94
C GLN A 311 11.70 48.75 -35.99
N SER A 312 12.91 49.30 -36.10
CA SER A 312 14.03 48.99 -35.20
C SER A 312 13.68 49.29 -33.73
N GLN A 313 13.07 50.45 -33.47
CA GLN A 313 12.60 50.81 -32.11
C GLN A 313 11.50 49.86 -31.59
N ALA A 314 10.60 49.41 -32.47
CA ALA A 314 9.58 48.43 -32.11
C ALA A 314 10.21 47.07 -31.76
N TYR A 315 11.22 46.62 -32.52
CA TYR A 315 11.96 45.41 -32.22
C TYR A 315 12.74 45.51 -30.91
N GLU A 316 13.40 46.63 -30.63
CA GLU A 316 14.07 46.85 -29.34
C GLU A 316 13.09 46.75 -28.17
N SER A 317 11.91 47.37 -28.30
CA SER A 317 10.86 47.28 -27.28
C SER A 317 10.39 45.85 -27.07
N ARG A 318 10.24 45.08 -28.16
CA ARG A 318 9.85 43.66 -28.10
C ARG A 318 10.93 42.80 -27.44
N ILE A 319 12.20 43.06 -27.72
CA ILE A 319 13.33 42.37 -27.09
C ILE A 319 13.33 42.62 -25.59
N GLN A 320 13.14 43.87 -25.15
CA GLN A 320 13.07 44.21 -23.72
C GLN A 320 11.89 43.52 -23.03
N GLU A 321 10.73 43.46 -23.68
CA GLU A 321 9.57 42.74 -23.15
C GLU A 321 9.88 41.24 -22.98
N LEU A 322 10.42 40.59 -24.01
CA LEU A 322 10.80 39.17 -23.94
C LEU A 322 11.88 38.90 -22.88
N GLN A 323 12.84 39.80 -22.70
CA GLN A 323 13.83 39.71 -21.63
C GLN A 323 13.17 39.77 -20.25
N SER A 324 12.22 40.68 -20.04
CA SER A 324 11.47 40.76 -18.78
C SER A 324 10.61 39.51 -18.51
N GLN A 325 10.00 38.95 -19.56
CA GLN A 325 9.25 37.69 -19.47
C GLN A 325 10.16 36.51 -19.10
N ASN A 326 11.34 36.43 -19.71
CA ASN A 326 12.31 35.39 -19.38
C ASN A 326 12.79 35.48 -17.93
N GLN A 327 13.05 36.68 -17.41
CA GLN A 327 13.37 36.87 -15.99
C GLN A 327 12.22 36.43 -15.06
N ALA A 328 10.98 36.68 -15.44
CA ALA A 328 9.82 36.21 -14.70
C ALA A 328 9.70 34.68 -14.73
N TYR A 329 9.96 34.05 -15.87
CA TYR A 329 9.98 32.59 -15.99
C TYR A 329 11.12 31.96 -15.17
N GLU A 330 12.33 32.54 -15.20
CA GLU A 330 13.45 32.10 -14.36
C GLU A 330 13.09 32.15 -12.87
N SER A 331 12.47 33.25 -12.42
CA SER A 331 12.00 33.40 -11.04
C SER A 331 10.95 32.34 -10.68
N ARG A 332 10.02 32.04 -11.60
CA ARG A 332 9.00 31.01 -11.40
C ARG A 332 9.60 29.60 -11.33
N ILE A 333 10.61 29.32 -12.16
CA ILE A 333 11.33 28.04 -12.13
C ILE A 333 12.04 27.87 -10.78
N GLN A 334 12.71 28.90 -10.27
CA GLN A 334 13.35 28.84 -8.95
C GLN A 334 12.34 28.60 -7.82
N GLU A 335 11.18 29.26 -7.87
CA GLU A 335 10.10 29.04 -6.90
C GLU A 335 9.60 27.60 -6.94
N LEU A 336 9.33 27.05 -8.13
CA LEU A 336 8.89 25.66 -8.28
C LEU A 336 9.95 24.67 -7.78
N GLN A 337 11.24 24.90 -8.08
CA GLN A 337 12.33 24.08 -7.56
C GLN A 337 12.38 24.09 -6.03
N SER A 338 12.15 25.25 -5.39
CA SER A 338 12.09 25.33 -3.93
C SER A 338 10.89 24.56 -3.35
N GLN A 339 9.75 24.57 -4.04
CA GLN A 339 8.58 23.79 -3.66
C GLN A 339 8.83 22.29 -3.80
N ASP A 340 9.48 21.86 -4.88
CA ASP A 340 9.84 20.45 -5.09
C ASP A 340 10.76 19.94 -3.98
N GLN A 341 11.77 20.72 -3.58
CA GLN A 341 12.65 20.38 -2.44
C GLN A 341 11.88 20.27 -1.12
N ALA A 342 10.89 21.15 -0.90
CA ALA A 342 10.04 21.07 0.29
C ALA A 342 9.16 19.83 0.28
N TYR A 343 8.60 19.45 -0.89
CA TYR A 343 7.83 18.23 -1.04
C TYR A 343 8.68 16.97 -0.88
N GLU A 344 9.90 16.93 -1.41
CA GLU A 344 10.84 15.83 -1.19
C GLU A 344 11.15 15.64 0.30
N SER A 345 11.43 16.74 1.01
CA SER A 345 11.67 16.71 2.46
C SER A 345 10.46 16.17 3.22
N ARG A 346 9.24 16.58 2.82
CA ARG A 346 8.00 16.09 3.43
C ARG A 346 7.75 14.60 3.15
N ILE A 347 8.07 14.12 1.95
CA ILE A 347 7.97 12.70 1.60
C ILE A 347 8.94 11.88 2.46
N GLN A 348 10.18 12.33 2.63
CA GLN A 348 11.17 11.65 3.49
C GLN A 348 10.71 11.58 4.94
N GLU A 349 10.13 12.67 5.47
CA GLU A 349 9.58 12.68 6.83
C GLU A 349 8.43 11.68 6.99
N LEU A 350 7.48 11.66 6.04
CA LEU A 350 6.36 10.71 6.05
C LEU A 350 6.83 9.25 5.90
N GLN A 351 7.88 9.00 5.12
CA GLN A 351 8.49 7.68 5.01
C GLN A 351 9.11 7.23 6.34
N SER A 352 9.84 8.12 7.02
CA SER A 352 10.41 7.83 8.34
C SER A 352 9.31 7.55 9.39
N GLN A 353 8.23 8.35 9.38
CA GLN A 353 7.07 8.12 10.25
C GLN A 353 6.40 6.76 9.97
N ASN A 354 6.20 6.41 8.69
CA ASN A 354 5.63 5.11 8.33
C ASN A 354 6.53 3.94 8.76
N GLN A 355 7.85 4.06 8.62
CA GLN A 355 8.79 3.05 9.12
C GLN A 355 8.69 2.90 10.64
N LYS A 356 8.60 4.01 11.38
CA LYS A 356 8.43 3.98 12.83
C LYS A 356 7.13 3.28 13.24
N ILE A 357 6.02 3.64 12.61
CA ILE A 357 4.71 2.99 12.85
C ILE A 357 4.77 1.50 12.50
N GLN A 358 5.48 1.13 11.44
CA GLN A 358 5.63 -0.28 11.07
C GLN A 358 6.38 -1.08 12.14
N VAL A 359 7.45 -0.52 12.71
CA VAL A 359 8.19 -1.12 13.82
C VAL A 359 7.31 -1.21 15.08
N GLU A 360 6.62 -0.13 15.45
CA GLU A 360 5.70 -0.12 16.61
C GLU A 360 4.59 -1.17 16.46
N ASN A 361 4.02 -1.31 15.25
CA ASN A 361 3.01 -2.35 14.98
C ASN A 361 3.59 -3.77 15.08
N GLN A 362 4.84 -3.98 14.67
CA GLN A 362 5.50 -5.27 14.79
C GLN A 362 5.77 -5.62 16.27
N GLU A 363 6.27 -4.68 17.06
CA GLU A 363 6.47 -4.86 18.50
C GLU A 363 5.14 -5.15 19.22
N LEU A 364 4.06 -4.47 18.84
CA LEU A 364 2.73 -4.69 19.42
C LEU A 364 2.15 -6.05 19.02
N LEU A 365 2.41 -6.52 17.80
CA LEU A 365 2.05 -7.86 17.35
C LEU A 365 2.77 -8.94 18.19
N GLU A 366 4.08 -8.80 18.37
CA GLU A 366 4.89 -9.72 19.18
C GLU A 366 4.43 -9.73 20.66
N SER A 367 4.13 -8.55 21.21
CA SER A 367 3.56 -8.42 22.55
C SER A 367 2.21 -9.13 22.68
N ASN A 368 1.30 -8.96 21.71
CA ASN A 368 0.01 -9.64 21.70
C ASN A 368 0.15 -11.16 21.60
N GLN A 369 1.05 -11.66 20.75
CA GLN A 369 1.33 -13.11 20.66
C GLN A 369 1.84 -13.67 21.99
N LYS A 370 2.74 -12.93 22.67
CA LYS A 370 3.23 -13.32 24.00
C LYS A 370 2.11 -13.35 25.04
N ASN A 371 1.25 -12.33 25.06
CA ASN A 371 0.11 -12.27 25.97
C ASN A 371 -0.88 -13.40 25.70
N GLN A 372 -1.12 -13.73 24.42
CA GLN A 372 -1.96 -14.86 24.04
C GLN A 372 -1.37 -16.19 24.51
N ALA A 373 -0.08 -16.43 24.30
CA ALA A 373 0.60 -17.63 24.80
C ALA A 373 0.55 -17.73 26.34
N GLN A 374 0.69 -16.60 27.04
CA GLN A 374 0.53 -16.55 28.49
C GLN A 374 -0.89 -16.86 28.93
N ALA A 375 -1.91 -16.36 28.22
CA ALA A 375 -3.31 -16.67 28.50
C ALA A 375 -3.62 -18.15 28.27
N GLU A 376 -3.13 -18.74 27.18
CA GLU A 376 -3.24 -20.17 26.89
C GLU A 376 -2.57 -21.02 27.98
N GLN A 377 -1.37 -20.64 28.42
CA GLN A 377 -0.68 -21.31 29.51
C GLN A 377 -1.45 -21.22 30.83
N ALA A 378 -1.96 -20.04 31.18
CA ALA A 378 -2.76 -19.85 32.39
C ALA A 378 -4.07 -20.67 32.34
N GLN A 379 -4.65 -20.83 31.15
CA GLN A 379 -5.83 -21.67 30.95
C GLN A 379 -5.51 -23.16 31.16
N LEU A 380 -4.38 -23.65 30.65
CA LEU A 380 -3.92 -25.02 30.92
C LEU A 380 -3.66 -25.25 32.41
N ASP A 381 -3.01 -24.30 33.08
CA ASP A 381 -2.75 -24.38 34.52
C ASP A 381 -4.06 -24.41 35.33
N LEU A 382 -5.06 -23.64 34.92
CA LEU A 382 -6.40 -23.67 35.52
C LEU A 382 -7.09 -25.03 35.30
N GLU A 383 -7.02 -25.61 34.10
CA GLU A 383 -7.56 -26.95 33.81
C GLU A 383 -6.87 -28.01 34.66
N HIS A 384 -5.54 -27.96 34.77
CA HIS A 384 -4.78 -28.87 35.63
C HIS A 384 -5.18 -28.75 37.11
N ALA A 385 -5.31 -27.52 37.61
CA ALA A 385 -5.74 -27.26 38.98
C ALA A 385 -7.18 -27.75 39.22
N THR A 386 -8.09 -27.48 38.28
CA THR A 386 -9.48 -27.93 38.35
C THR A 386 -9.54 -29.46 38.38
N GLY A 387 -8.85 -30.14 37.46
CA GLY A 387 -8.77 -31.60 37.46
C GLY A 387 -8.11 -32.19 38.71
N PHE A 388 -7.16 -31.48 39.32
CA PHE A 388 -6.60 -31.87 40.62
C PHE A 388 -7.66 -31.80 41.72
N PHE A 389 -8.41 -30.70 41.81
CA PHE A 389 -9.48 -30.56 42.81
C PHE A 389 -10.62 -31.55 42.58
N GLU A 390 -11.01 -31.84 41.34
CA GLU A 390 -12.01 -32.87 41.01
C GLU A 390 -11.56 -34.26 41.49
N ARG A 391 -10.31 -34.66 41.21
CA ARG A 391 -9.76 -35.94 41.71
C ARG A 391 -9.74 -35.99 43.23
N LEU A 392 -9.40 -34.89 43.89
CA LEU A 392 -9.33 -34.78 45.33
C LEU A 392 -10.73 -34.83 45.95
N GLU A 393 -11.72 -34.19 45.33
CA GLU A 393 -13.13 -34.27 45.71
C GLU A 393 -13.66 -35.70 45.58
N ILE A 394 -13.36 -36.39 44.47
CA ILE A 394 -13.70 -37.81 44.30
C ILE A 394 -13.05 -38.65 45.41
N GLY A 395 -11.76 -38.46 45.67
CA GLY A 395 -11.05 -39.18 46.73
C GLY A 395 -11.65 -38.96 48.13
N TYR A 396 -12.07 -37.74 48.45
CA TYR A 396 -12.78 -37.48 49.72
C TYR A 396 -14.18 -38.10 49.74
N LYS A 397 -14.94 -38.05 48.65
CA LYS A 397 -16.24 -38.73 48.54
C LYS A 397 -16.11 -40.23 48.77
N ASP A 398 -15.11 -40.86 48.16
CA ASP A 398 -14.82 -42.29 48.35
C ASP A 398 -14.42 -42.61 49.80
N SER A 399 -13.56 -41.78 50.41
CA SER A 399 -13.18 -41.94 51.81
C SER A 399 -14.36 -41.79 52.77
N ILE A 400 -15.27 -40.84 52.51
CA ILE A 400 -16.50 -40.66 53.30
C ILE A 400 -17.39 -41.89 53.14
N ALA A 401 -17.62 -42.37 51.91
CA ALA A 401 -18.43 -43.56 51.67
C ALA A 401 -17.85 -44.81 52.38
N MET A 402 -16.52 -44.95 52.38
CA MET A 402 -15.85 -46.05 53.10
C MET A 402 -16.06 -45.94 54.62
N LEU A 403 -15.91 -44.74 55.20
CA LEU A 403 -16.16 -44.49 56.62
C LEU A 403 -17.63 -44.69 57.01
N GLU A 404 -18.57 -44.30 56.15
CA GLU A 404 -20.00 -44.55 56.36
C GLU A 404 -20.33 -46.04 56.35
N ALA A 405 -19.71 -46.81 55.44
CA ALA A 405 -19.84 -48.27 55.41
C ALA A 405 -19.23 -48.93 56.66
N GLU A 406 -18.05 -48.48 57.10
CA GLU A 406 -17.40 -48.97 58.32
C GLU A 406 -18.24 -48.64 59.56
N LYS A 407 -18.78 -47.42 59.65
CA LYS A 407 -19.71 -47.02 60.71
C LYS A 407 -20.96 -47.90 60.72
N ALA A 408 -21.53 -48.20 59.56
CA ALA A 408 -22.69 -49.08 59.45
C ALA A 408 -22.38 -50.50 59.95
N ALA A 409 -21.23 -51.07 59.55
CA ALA A 409 -20.79 -52.38 60.02
C ALA A 409 -20.50 -52.39 61.53
N ALA A 410 -19.94 -51.31 62.08
CA ALA A 410 -19.72 -51.16 63.51
C ALA A 410 -21.04 -51.07 64.29
N LEU A 411 -22.04 -50.34 63.78
CA LEU A 411 -23.39 -50.29 64.36
C LEU A 411 -24.04 -51.67 64.37
N GLU A 412 -23.97 -52.43 63.27
CA GLU A 412 -24.49 -53.80 63.22
C GLU A 412 -23.78 -54.73 64.23
N SER A 413 -22.47 -54.56 64.41
CA SER A 413 -21.69 -55.27 65.45
C SER A 413 -22.12 -54.88 66.87
N VAL A 414 -22.40 -53.59 67.11
CA VAL A 414 -22.93 -53.10 68.40
C VAL A 414 -24.31 -53.71 68.66
N ASP A 415 -25.21 -53.68 67.68
CA ASP A 415 -26.55 -54.28 67.80
C ASP A 415 -26.45 -55.79 68.11
N ALA A 416 -25.53 -56.51 67.44
CA ALA A 416 -25.25 -57.92 67.70
C ALA A 416 -24.68 -58.15 69.11
N HIS A 417 -23.77 -57.28 69.57
CA HIS A 417 -23.24 -57.32 70.93
C HIS A 417 -24.31 -57.00 71.98
N GLU A 418 -25.19 -56.03 71.73
CA GLU A 418 -26.32 -55.69 72.60
C GLU A 418 -27.31 -56.85 72.70
N ALA A 419 -27.65 -57.49 71.57
CA ALA A 419 -28.45 -58.71 71.57
C ALA A 419 -27.80 -59.83 72.39
N LYS A 420 -26.47 -59.98 72.31
CA LYS A 420 -25.72 -60.96 73.11
C LYS A 420 -25.72 -60.62 74.60
N VAL A 421 -25.59 -59.34 74.96
CA VAL A 421 -25.70 -58.86 76.35
C VAL A 421 -27.10 -59.13 76.89
N ASN A 422 -28.14 -58.83 76.12
CA ASN A 422 -29.53 -59.11 76.50
C ASN A 422 -29.77 -60.61 76.71
N LYS A 423 -29.21 -61.46 75.85
CA LYS A 423 -29.25 -62.93 76.04
C LYS A 423 -28.53 -63.36 77.32
N LEU A 424 -27.32 -62.87 77.56
CA LEU A 424 -26.56 -63.17 78.78
C LEU A 424 -27.28 -62.67 80.04
N ASN A 425 -27.92 -61.50 79.99
CA ASN A 425 -28.71 -60.97 81.09
C ASN A 425 -29.94 -61.84 81.37
N ALA A 426 -30.60 -62.37 80.32
CA ALA A 426 -31.70 -63.31 80.48
C ALA A 426 -31.22 -64.64 81.09
N GLU A 427 -30.09 -65.18 80.60
CA GLU A 427 -29.45 -66.37 81.18
C GLU A 427 -29.05 -66.13 82.64
N PHE A 428 -28.50 -64.96 82.98
CA PHE A 428 -28.15 -64.59 84.34
C PHE A 428 -29.39 -64.47 85.24
N ALA A 429 -30.50 -63.93 84.73
CA ALA A 429 -31.76 -63.87 85.46
C ALA A 429 -32.31 -65.27 85.76
N GLU A 430 -32.26 -66.19 84.79
CA GLU A 430 -32.61 -67.59 85.01
C GLU A 430 -31.67 -68.27 86.01
N LEU A 431 -30.36 -68.01 85.92
CA LEU A 431 -29.39 -68.53 86.86
C LEU A 431 -29.57 -67.97 88.29
N SER A 432 -29.98 -66.71 88.41
CA SER A 432 -30.36 -66.10 89.69
C SER A 432 -31.61 -66.77 90.28
N LYS A 433 -32.66 -67.00 89.48
CA LYS A 433 -33.83 -67.78 89.91
C LYS A 433 -33.45 -69.19 90.33
N ALA A 434 -32.59 -69.85 89.58
CA ALA A 434 -32.08 -71.19 89.91
C ALA A 434 -31.27 -71.17 91.22
N LYS A 435 -30.45 -70.14 91.45
CA LYS A 435 -29.71 -69.93 92.70
C LYS A 435 -30.66 -69.71 93.88
N GLU A 436 -31.71 -68.91 93.72
CA GLU A 436 -32.74 -68.69 94.74
C GLU A 436 -33.50 -69.98 95.04
N ALA A 437 -33.93 -70.72 94.02
CA ALA A 437 -34.58 -72.02 94.17
C ALA A 437 -33.67 -73.05 94.86
N LEU A 438 -32.39 -73.08 94.49
CA LEU A 438 -31.40 -73.93 95.14
C LEU A 438 -31.24 -73.55 96.62
N ALA A 439 -31.17 -72.25 96.96
CA ALA A 439 -31.10 -71.79 98.34
C ALA A 439 -32.31 -72.24 99.16
N VAL A 440 -33.52 -72.19 98.59
CA VAL A 440 -34.74 -72.74 99.21
C VAL A 440 -34.61 -74.24 99.46
N SER A 441 -34.21 -75.02 98.45
CA SER A 441 -34.03 -76.47 98.59
C SER A 441 -32.95 -76.84 99.61
N LEU A 442 -31.88 -76.03 99.72
CA LEU A 442 -30.81 -76.23 100.68
C LEU A 442 -31.31 -75.97 102.11
N GLU A 443 -32.18 -74.98 102.30
CA GLU A 443 -32.79 -74.68 103.59
C GLU A 443 -33.83 -75.75 104.00
N GLU A 444 -34.58 -76.30 103.03
CA GLU A 444 -35.43 -77.48 103.25
C GLU A 444 -34.61 -78.71 103.63
N LEU A 445 -33.48 -78.95 102.95
CA LEU A 445 -32.59 -80.07 103.24
C LEU A 445 -31.91 -79.92 104.60
N LYS A 446 -31.53 -78.70 105.00
CA LYS A 446 -31.06 -78.43 106.37
C LYS A 446 -32.13 -78.74 107.41
N LYS A 447 -33.39 -78.37 107.17
CA LYS A 447 -34.51 -78.73 108.07
C LYS A 447 -34.70 -80.24 108.15
N ALA A 448 -34.64 -80.94 107.02
CA ALA A 448 -34.73 -82.41 106.98
C ALA A 448 -33.57 -83.06 107.75
N LYS A 449 -32.33 -82.61 107.52
CA LYS A 449 -31.16 -83.09 108.27
C LYS A 449 -31.22 -82.76 109.76
N ALA A 450 -31.74 -81.60 110.15
CA ALA A 450 -31.93 -81.26 111.56
C ALA A 450 -32.99 -82.16 112.23
N ALA A 451 -34.05 -82.52 111.49
CA ALA A 451 -35.02 -83.51 111.95
C ALA A 451 -34.38 -84.89 112.13
N GLU A 452 -33.57 -85.33 111.17
CA GLU A 452 -32.81 -86.59 111.23
C GLU A 452 -31.81 -86.62 112.41
N ILE A 453 -31.11 -85.51 112.67
CA ILE A 453 -30.21 -85.35 113.82
C ILE A 453 -30.99 -85.43 115.14
N ASN A 454 -32.15 -84.79 115.24
CA ASN A 454 -33.00 -84.89 116.43
C ASN A 454 -33.49 -86.32 116.66
N GLU A 455 -33.82 -87.03 115.59
CA GLU A 455 -34.24 -88.44 115.64
C GLU A 455 -33.08 -89.34 116.09
N LEU A 456 -31.86 -89.11 115.57
CA LEU A 456 -30.65 -89.80 116.02
C LEU A 456 -30.30 -89.47 117.48
N GLN A 457 -30.47 -88.21 117.94
CA GLN A 457 -30.28 -87.84 119.33
C GLN A 457 -31.30 -88.50 120.27
N ALA A 458 -32.54 -88.69 119.82
CA ALA A 458 -33.54 -89.46 120.56
C ALA A 458 -33.17 -90.95 120.67
N ILE A 459 -32.57 -91.54 119.63
CA ILE A 459 -32.05 -92.91 119.65
C ILE A 459 -30.86 -93.04 120.62
N ILE A 460 -29.92 -92.09 120.62
CA ILE A 460 -28.78 -92.06 121.54
C ILE A 460 -29.25 -91.94 123.01
N SER A 461 -30.28 -91.13 123.27
CA SER A 461 -30.86 -91.00 124.61
C SER A 461 -31.53 -92.31 125.07
N ARG A 462 -32.05 -93.12 124.13
CA ARG A 462 -32.56 -94.48 124.39
C ARG A 462 -31.44 -95.49 124.61
N SER A 463 -30.29 -95.37 123.93
CA SER A 463 -29.14 -96.28 124.11
C SER A 463 -28.46 -96.13 125.47
N ALA A 464 -28.41 -94.92 126.05
CA ALA A 464 -27.92 -94.70 127.41
C ALA A 464 -28.76 -95.47 128.47
N GLY A 465 -30.04 -95.71 128.20
CA GLY A 465 -30.91 -96.54 129.06
C GLY A 465 -30.57 -98.04 129.01
N PHE A 466 -29.95 -98.52 127.92
CA PHE A 466 -29.51 -99.91 127.80
C PHE A 466 -28.16 -100.16 128.50
N GLU A 467 -27.24 -99.19 128.52
CA GLU A 467 -25.96 -99.30 129.25
C GLU A 467 -26.15 -99.52 130.77
N ASN A 468 -27.08 -98.80 131.39
CA ASN A 468 -27.43 -99.02 132.80
C ASN A 468 -28.03 -100.41 133.07
N LYS A 469 -28.65 -101.02 132.06
CA LYS A 469 -29.25 -102.36 132.16
C LYS A 469 -28.21 -103.47 131.97
N VAL A 470 -27.19 -103.23 131.15
CA VAL A 470 -26.03 -104.12 130.97
C VAL A 470 -25.18 -104.16 132.25
N ALA A 471 -24.89 -103.01 132.86
CA ALA A 471 -24.10 -102.97 134.11
C ALA A 471 -24.78 -103.72 135.28
N LEU A 472 -26.12 -103.72 135.33
CA LEU A 472 -26.90 -104.43 136.34
C LEU A 472 -26.87 -105.95 136.13
N LEU A 473 -26.91 -106.40 134.86
CA LEU A 473 -26.78 -107.82 134.50
C LEU A 473 -25.36 -108.37 134.71
N GLU A 474 -24.32 -107.56 134.51
CA GLU A 474 -22.93 -107.96 134.78
C GLU A 474 -22.67 -108.13 136.28
N ALA A 475 -23.25 -107.28 137.13
CA ALA A 475 -23.20 -107.45 138.59
C ALA A 475 -23.95 -108.71 139.08
N GLU A 476 -25.04 -109.07 138.40
CA GLU A 476 -25.83 -110.28 138.71
C GLU A 476 -25.11 -111.55 138.25
N ASN A 477 -24.43 -111.52 137.09
CA ASN A 477 -23.57 -112.60 136.62
C ASN A 477 -22.38 -112.86 137.57
N ALA A 478 -21.76 -111.82 138.12
CA ALA A 478 -20.68 -111.99 139.11
C ALA A 478 -21.16 -112.71 140.39
N LYS A 479 -22.40 -112.43 140.84
CA LYS A 479 -23.01 -113.13 141.99
C LYS A 479 -23.31 -114.59 141.69
N LEU A 480 -23.81 -114.91 140.48
CA LEU A 480 -24.06 -116.29 140.06
C LEU A 480 -22.76 -117.08 139.91
N GLN A 481 -21.68 -116.46 139.41
CA GLN A 481 -20.39 -117.12 139.27
C GLN A 481 -19.77 -117.52 140.63
N ASN A 482 -19.93 -116.68 141.66
CA ASN A 482 -19.51 -117.05 143.02
C ASN A 482 -20.35 -118.21 143.59
N LYS A 483 -21.64 -118.27 143.27
CA LYS A 483 -22.53 -119.36 143.69
C LYS A 483 -22.16 -120.71 143.04
N ILE A 484 -21.70 -120.68 141.79
CA ILE A 484 -21.20 -121.87 141.07
C ILE A 484 -19.93 -122.41 141.74
N ASN A 485 -18.98 -121.54 142.11
CA ASN A 485 -17.74 -121.96 142.77
C ASN A 485 -18.00 -122.58 144.17
N GLU A 486 -18.99 -122.09 144.92
CA GLU A 486 -19.42 -122.71 146.19
C GLU A 486 -20.02 -124.11 145.99
N LEU A 487 -20.83 -124.30 144.93
CA LEU A 487 -21.46 -125.58 144.62
C LEU A 487 -20.45 -126.63 144.11
N ASP A 488 -19.42 -126.21 143.36
CA ASP A 488 -18.35 -127.11 142.92
C ASP A 488 -17.46 -127.57 144.09
N ALA A 489 -17.22 -126.71 145.09
CA ALA A 489 -16.53 -127.10 146.32
C ALA A 489 -17.36 -128.11 147.16
N ALA A 490 -18.69 -127.95 147.22
CA ALA A 490 -19.59 -128.87 147.90
C ALA A 490 -19.69 -130.24 147.19
N ASN A 491 -19.69 -130.26 145.86
CA ASN A 491 -19.71 -131.50 145.06
C ASN A 491 -18.41 -132.31 145.18
N GLN A 492 -17.25 -131.66 145.26
CA GLN A 492 -15.98 -132.37 145.52
C GLN A 492 -15.93 -132.98 146.94
N ALA A 493 -16.55 -132.33 147.93
CA ALA A 493 -16.68 -132.86 149.29
C ALA A 493 -17.65 -134.06 149.38
N GLN A 494 -18.74 -134.05 148.61
CA GLN A 494 -19.66 -135.20 148.52
C GLN A 494 -19.06 -136.41 147.77
N ALA A 495 -18.21 -136.18 146.76
CA ALA A 495 -17.52 -137.26 146.05
C ALA A 495 -16.53 -138.03 146.96
N ALA A 496 -15.91 -137.37 147.93
CA ALA A 496 -15.03 -138.00 148.92
C ALA A 496 -15.81 -138.89 149.92
N GLN A 497 -17.00 -138.47 150.36
CA GLN A 497 -17.86 -139.26 151.27
C GLN A 497 -18.46 -140.51 150.62
N ILE A 498 -18.73 -140.49 149.31
CA ILE A 498 -19.23 -141.66 148.57
C ILE A 498 -18.15 -142.75 148.40
N GLY A 499 -16.86 -142.35 148.37
CA GLY A 499 -15.72 -143.29 148.34
C GLY A 499 -15.59 -144.15 149.60
N GLU A 500 -15.90 -143.60 150.78
CA GLU A 500 -15.90 -144.35 152.06
C GLU A 500 -17.10 -145.28 152.20
N LEU A 501 -18.27 -144.88 151.68
CA LEU A 501 -19.51 -145.69 151.72
C LEU A 501 -19.45 -146.96 150.86
N ILE A 502 -18.70 -146.93 149.75
CA ILE A 502 -18.50 -148.12 148.89
C ILE A 502 -17.60 -149.17 149.58
N ARG A 503 -16.70 -148.75 150.48
CA ARG A 503 -15.84 -149.65 151.26
C ARG A 503 -16.64 -150.43 152.31
N VAL A 504 -17.56 -149.75 153.01
CA VAL A 504 -18.45 -150.36 154.03
C VAL A 504 -19.47 -151.32 153.41
N LYS A 505 -19.95 -151.03 152.19
CA LYS A 505 -20.91 -151.90 151.49
C LYS A 505 -20.33 -153.25 151.06
N ARG A 506 -19.00 -153.34 150.88
CA ARG A 506 -18.31 -154.59 150.54
C ARG A 506 -18.16 -155.54 151.73
N GLU A 507 -18.17 -155.00 152.96
CA GLU A 507 -18.08 -155.78 154.20
C GLU A 507 -19.45 -156.33 154.64
N LEU A 508 -20.56 -155.65 154.32
CA LEU A 508 -21.92 -156.07 154.68
C LEU A 508 -22.42 -157.29 153.87
N ALA A 509 -21.99 -157.41 152.61
CA ALA A 509 -22.39 -158.53 151.74
C ALA A 509 -21.85 -159.90 152.20
N GLY A 510 -20.84 -159.94 153.08
CA GLY A 510 -20.32 -161.18 153.69
C GLY A 510 -21.20 -161.75 154.80
N LEU A 511 -22.07 -160.94 155.41
CA LEU A 511 -22.87 -161.33 156.59
C LEU A 511 -24.28 -161.85 156.21
N GLU A 512 -24.86 -161.39 155.10
CA GLU A 512 -26.25 -161.74 154.75
C GLU A 512 -26.42 -163.16 154.18
N ALA A 513 -25.39 -163.76 153.58
CA ALA A 513 -25.54 -165.11 153.04
C ALA A 513 -25.51 -166.21 154.13
N TRP A 514 -24.80 -165.98 155.24
CA TRP A 514 -24.81 -166.88 156.40
C TRP A 514 -26.22 -166.98 157.03
N HIS A 515 -27.05 -165.93 156.88
CA HIS A 515 -28.41 -165.90 157.41
C HIS A 515 -29.38 -166.80 156.62
N LYS A 516 -29.14 -167.03 155.33
CA LYS A 516 -30.06 -167.80 154.47
C LYS A 516 -29.96 -169.32 154.68
N GLU A 517 -28.80 -169.80 155.13
CA GLU A 517 -28.58 -171.22 155.46
C GLU A 517 -29.30 -171.65 156.74
N ALA A 518 -29.58 -170.70 157.65
CA ALA A 518 -30.25 -170.96 158.91
C ALA A 518 -31.79 -171.06 158.81
N THR A 519 -32.40 -170.54 157.74
CA THR A 519 -33.85 -170.25 157.77
C THR A 519 -34.74 -171.41 157.35
N GLU A 520 -34.34 -172.34 156.49
CA GLU A 520 -35.31 -173.29 155.92
C GLU A 520 -35.15 -174.75 156.35
N GLN A 521 -34.20 -175.03 157.25
CA GLN A 521 -34.28 -176.19 158.14
C GLN A 521 -35.51 -176.12 159.08
N ILE A 522 -36.12 -174.92 159.24
CA ILE A 522 -37.28 -174.68 160.11
C ILE A 522 -38.60 -175.06 159.42
N ALA A 523 -38.74 -174.89 158.10
CA ALA A 523 -39.98 -175.18 157.37
C ALA A 523 -40.29 -176.69 157.25
N ALA A 524 -39.28 -177.56 157.38
CA ALA A 524 -39.43 -179.02 157.32
C ALA A 524 -40.12 -179.63 158.57
N LEU A 525 -40.29 -178.85 159.65
CA LEU A 525 -40.83 -179.34 160.92
C LEU A 525 -42.29 -178.92 161.20
N GLU A 526 -42.81 -177.92 160.48
CA GLU A 526 -44.25 -177.55 160.51
C GLU A 526 -45.12 -178.44 159.63
N ALA A 527 -44.49 -179.48 159.08
CA ALA A 527 -45.07 -180.75 158.73
C ALA A 527 -46.25 -181.18 159.62
N LYS A 528 -46.99 -182.16 159.10
CA LYS A 528 -47.41 -183.34 159.88
C LYS A 528 -48.41 -183.12 161.04
N LEU A 529 -48.83 -181.90 161.36
CA LEU A 529 -49.68 -181.65 162.54
C LEU A 529 -51.18 -181.38 162.26
N GLY A 530 -51.64 -181.38 161.00
CA GLY A 530 -53.00 -180.89 160.66
C GLY A 530 -54.08 -181.91 160.31
N GLY A 531 -53.72 -183.16 159.97
CA GLY A 531 -54.63 -184.20 159.45
C GLY A 531 -55.61 -184.83 160.45
N ILE A 532 -55.90 -184.19 161.59
CA ILE A 532 -56.75 -184.74 162.67
C ILE A 532 -57.93 -183.79 163.01
N ARG A 533 -58.06 -182.63 162.34
CA ARG A 533 -58.98 -181.56 162.79
C ARG A 533 -60.36 -181.43 162.10
N ASP A 534 -60.80 -182.40 161.29
CA ASP A 534 -62.03 -182.25 160.45
C ASP A 534 -63.33 -183.01 160.88
N ILE A 535 -63.44 -183.76 161.99
CA ILE A 535 -64.47 -184.85 162.07
C ILE A 535 -65.68 -184.70 163.04
N VAL A 536 -65.83 -183.67 163.90
CA VAL A 536 -67.13 -183.39 164.58
C VAL A 536 -67.50 -181.90 164.49
N LEU A 537 -67.04 -181.28 163.39
CA LEU A 537 -67.35 -179.93 162.87
C LEU A 537 -67.09 -178.81 163.90
N GLY A 538 -65.87 -178.45 164.26
CA GLY A 538 -64.66 -178.39 163.41
C GLY A 538 -64.03 -177.00 163.53
N THR A 539 -63.70 -176.63 164.77
CA THR A 539 -62.62 -175.73 165.20
C THR A 539 -62.41 -174.38 164.50
N ALA A 540 -62.77 -173.34 165.25
CA ALA A 540 -61.84 -172.51 166.02
C ALA A 540 -61.90 -171.01 165.70
N PRO A 541 -62.20 -170.19 166.71
CA PRO A 541 -61.73 -168.82 166.76
C PRO A 541 -60.22 -168.81 167.09
N GLY A 542 -59.52 -167.78 166.64
CA GLY A 542 -58.13 -167.55 167.01
C GLY A 542 -57.48 -166.68 165.94
N GLN A 543 -57.36 -165.37 166.12
CA GLN A 543 -56.33 -164.79 166.99
C GLN A 543 -55.00 -165.54 166.82
N ASN A 544 -54.02 -164.95 166.11
CA ASN A 544 -53.09 -163.99 166.72
C ASN A 544 -52.47 -164.65 167.95
N PRO A 545 -51.21 -165.13 167.93
CA PRO A 545 -50.07 -164.23 168.19
C PRO A 545 -48.74 -164.76 167.60
N ALA A 546 -47.77 -163.90 167.32
CA ALA A 546 -46.58 -163.69 168.17
C ALA A 546 -45.77 -162.60 167.43
N VAL A 547 -45.35 -161.47 167.97
CA VAL A 547 -45.01 -161.08 169.34
C VAL A 547 -44.25 -162.16 170.07
N SER A 548 -42.93 -162.05 170.07
CA SER A 548 -42.22 -161.72 171.31
C SER A 548 -40.71 -161.62 171.09
N LYS A 549 -40.19 -160.37 171.15
CA LYS A 549 -39.00 -159.98 171.93
C LYS A 549 -37.65 -160.63 171.51
N PRO A 550 -36.52 -160.30 172.17
CA PRO A 550 -35.92 -159.01 172.51
C PRO A 550 -34.42 -158.95 172.13
N LYS A 551 -33.75 -157.88 172.58
CA LYS A 551 -32.30 -157.58 172.60
C LYS A 551 -31.80 -156.82 171.39
N GLU A 552 -31.80 -155.48 171.49
CA GLU A 552 -30.75 -154.66 172.15
C GLU A 552 -29.47 -154.63 171.31
N SER A 553 -29.42 -153.62 170.44
CA SER A 553 -28.24 -153.14 169.73
C SER A 553 -28.65 -151.77 169.16
N TYR A 554 -28.21 -150.65 169.74
CA TYR A 554 -26.98 -149.93 169.39
C TYR A 554 -26.96 -149.47 167.92
N GLY A 555 -26.78 -148.20 167.57
CA GLY A 555 -26.46 -146.99 168.34
C GLY A 555 -27.04 -145.77 167.62
N ASP A 556 -27.45 -144.69 168.30
CA ASP A 556 -26.65 -143.77 169.11
C ASP A 556 -25.49 -143.12 168.36
N VAL A 557 -25.53 -141.77 168.38
CA VAL A 557 -24.46 -140.79 168.71
C VAL A 557 -24.84 -139.48 168.00
N TRP A 558 -25.56 -138.60 168.72
CA TRP A 558 -25.07 -137.34 169.34
C TRP A 558 -24.94 -136.20 168.31
N ALA A 559 -25.76 -135.16 168.37
CA ALA A 559 -25.69 -134.03 169.31
C ALA A 559 -24.49 -133.11 169.07
N SER A 560 -24.81 -131.86 168.66
CA SER A 560 -24.19 -130.57 169.04
C SER A 560 -24.24 -129.61 167.83
N LYS A 561 -24.97 -128.50 167.88
CA LYS A 561 -24.81 -127.25 168.68
C LYS A 561 -24.04 -126.19 167.89
N ASP A 562 -24.56 -124.97 167.99
CA ASP A 562 -23.87 -123.67 168.08
C ASP A 562 -22.68 -123.46 167.12
N SER A 563 -22.64 -122.45 166.25
CA SER A 563 -22.58 -121.02 166.58
C SER A 563 -22.45 -120.26 165.23
N GLU A 564 -23.10 -119.11 165.01
CA GLU A 564 -22.49 -117.75 165.02
C GLU A 564 -21.29 -117.58 164.07
N ASP A 565 -21.03 -116.50 163.34
CA ASP A 565 -21.58 -115.17 163.12
C ASP A 565 -20.55 -114.47 162.18
N SER A 566 -20.95 -113.44 161.44
CA SER A 566 -20.11 -112.47 160.67
C SER A 566 -19.28 -113.02 159.49
N GLY A 567 -19.07 -112.36 158.34
CA GLY A 567 -19.32 -111.02 157.83
C GLY A 567 -18.27 -110.77 156.71
N GLY A 568 -18.72 -110.44 155.48
CA GLY A 568 -17.87 -110.18 154.31
C GLY A 568 -18.57 -110.41 152.99
#